data_AF-A0A956W965-F1
#
_entry.id   AF-A0A956W965-F1
#
_cell.length_a   1.000
_cell.length_b   1.000
_cell.length_c   1.000
_cell.angle_alpha   90.00
_cell.angle_beta   90.00
_cell.angle_gamma   90.00
#
_symmetry.space_group_name_H-M   'P 1'
#
loop_
_entity.id
_entity.type
_entity.pdbx_description
1 polymer ?
#
loop_
_entity_poly.entity_id
_entity_poly.type
_entity_poly.pdbx_seq_one_letter_code
_entity_poly.pdbx_strand_id
1 'polypeptide(L)'
;MPLDPLAVKFLEASSALQPPIWQLPAAEARARRVLPPPGPEVHEVMDMEAAGPDGPIPVRIYWPSDEADLPALVWYHGGGWTIGSIEGADATCRRL
;
A
#
# COMPACT_ATOMS: atom_id res chain seq x y z
N MET A 1 -14.71 23.67 -13.17
CA MET A 1 -13.64 22.81 -13.70
C MET A 1 -14.18 21.39 -13.69
N PRO A 2 -14.35 20.73 -14.85
CA PRO A 2 -14.86 19.35 -14.89
C PRO A 2 -13.85 18.36 -14.33
N LEU A 3 -14.33 17.21 -13.83
CA LEU A 3 -13.49 16.09 -13.41
C LEU A 3 -12.84 15.42 -14.63
N ASP A 4 -11.65 14.82 -14.42
CA ASP A 4 -11.01 13.97 -15.41
C ASP A 4 -11.91 12.76 -15.76
N PRO A 5 -12.06 12.38 -17.04
CA PRO A 5 -12.92 11.26 -17.45
C PRO A 5 -12.59 9.92 -16.80
N LEU A 6 -11.32 9.64 -16.47
CA LEU A 6 -10.94 8.42 -15.75
C LEU A 6 -11.38 8.47 -14.28
N ALA A 7 -11.32 9.64 -13.65
CA ALA A 7 -11.84 9.82 -12.30
C ALA A 7 -13.36 9.60 -12.25
N VAL A 8 -14.10 10.04 -13.27
CA VAL A 8 -15.54 9.76 -13.40
C VAL A 8 -15.81 8.25 -13.46
N LYS A 9 -15.11 7.53 -14.35
CA LYS A 9 -15.25 6.06 -14.46
C LYS A 9 -14.91 5.33 -13.17
N PHE A 10 -13.87 5.78 -12.47
CA PHE A 10 -13.48 5.22 -11.18
C PHE A 10 -14.57 5.41 -10.13
N LEU A 11 -15.16 6.60 -10.04
CA LEU A 11 -16.25 6.89 -9.09
C LEU A 11 -17.49 6.03 -9.37
N GLU A 12 -17.86 5.90 -10.65
CA GLU A 12 -18.98 5.04 -11.07
C GLU A 12 -18.75 3.58 -10.64
N ALA A 13 -17.55 3.03 -10.90
CA ALA A 13 -17.19 1.67 -10.49
C ALA A 13 -17.11 1.49 -8.96
N SER A 14 -16.65 2.51 -8.24
CA SER A 14 -16.44 2.46 -6.78
C SER A 14 -17.72 2.63 -5.98
N SER A 15 -18.77 3.20 -6.57
CA SER A 15 -20.06 3.46 -5.91
C SER A 15 -20.75 2.21 -5.35
N ALA A 16 -20.39 1.02 -5.87
CA ALA A 16 -20.88 -0.28 -5.41
C ALA A 16 -20.35 -0.71 -4.03
N LEU A 17 -19.28 -0.09 -3.51
CA LEU A 17 -18.70 -0.41 -2.21
C LEU A 17 -19.47 0.25 -1.05
N GLN A 18 -20.65 -0.28 -0.75
CA GLN A 18 -21.50 0.13 0.37
C GLN A 18 -21.41 -0.82 1.58
N PRO A 19 -21.67 -0.35 2.82
CA PRO A 19 -21.65 1.07 3.20
C PRO A 19 -20.23 1.64 3.05
N PRO A 20 -20.06 2.97 3.04
CA PRO A 20 -18.74 3.57 3.01
C PRO A 20 -17.90 3.17 4.24
N ILE A 21 -16.58 3.12 4.07
CA ILE A 21 -15.66 2.54 5.07
C ILE A 21 -15.71 3.20 6.45
N TRP A 22 -16.07 4.48 6.53
CA TRP A 22 -16.19 5.21 7.80
C TRP A 22 -17.46 4.89 8.58
N GLN A 23 -18.41 4.16 7.98
CA GLN A 23 -19.60 3.65 8.67
C GLN A 23 -19.39 2.22 9.19
N LEU A 24 -18.27 1.58 8.85
CA LEU A 24 -17.94 0.24 9.31
C LEU A 24 -17.21 0.28 10.65
N PRO A 25 -17.34 -0.79 11.47
CA PRO A 25 -16.38 -1.06 12.53
C PRO A 25 -14.94 -1.14 11.99
N ALA A 26 -13.97 -0.66 12.75
CA ALA A 26 -12.57 -0.58 12.30
C ALA A 26 -12.00 -1.94 11.85
N ALA A 27 -12.38 -3.04 12.50
CA ALA A 27 -11.97 -4.39 12.11
C ALA A 27 -12.47 -4.76 10.71
N GLU A 28 -13.71 -4.43 10.38
CA GLU A 28 -14.30 -4.68 9.05
C GLU A 28 -13.69 -3.75 8.00
N ALA A 29 -13.47 -2.48 8.34
CA ALA A 29 -12.79 -1.53 7.45
C ALA A 29 -11.38 -2.01 7.07
N ARG A 30 -10.62 -2.57 8.02
CA ARG A 30 -9.29 -3.17 7.77
C ARG A 30 -9.36 -4.42 6.90
N ALA A 31 -10.40 -5.24 7.07
CA ALA A 31 -10.60 -6.44 6.28
C ALA A 31 -10.93 -6.14 4.80
N ARG A 32 -11.45 -4.95 4.49
CA ARG A 32 -11.65 -4.46 3.12
C ARG A 32 -10.31 -4.08 2.48
N ARG A 33 -9.54 -5.10 2.12
CA ARG A 33 -8.30 -4.95 1.34
C ARG A 33 -8.63 -4.69 -0.12
N VAL A 34 -8.13 -3.57 -0.64
CA VAL A 34 -8.07 -3.31 -2.08
C VAL A 34 -6.62 -3.51 -2.49
N LEU A 35 -6.36 -4.58 -3.24
CA LEU A 35 -5.03 -4.87 -3.74
C LEU A 35 -4.89 -4.29 -5.14
N PRO A 36 -3.85 -3.49 -5.41
CA PRO A 36 -3.56 -3.07 -6.77
C PRO A 36 -3.12 -4.29 -7.61
N PRO A 37 -3.15 -4.17 -8.95
CA PRO A 37 -2.45 -5.11 -9.81
C PRO A 37 -0.97 -5.22 -9.39
N PRO A 38 -0.33 -6.39 -9.59
CA PRO A 38 1.08 -6.57 -9.24
C PRO A 38 1.98 -5.46 -9.79
N GLY A 39 2.99 -5.11 -9.00
CA GLY A 39 4.06 -4.20 -9.44
C GLY A 39 4.99 -4.85 -10.47
N PRO A 40 5.94 -4.10 -11.03
CA PRO A 40 7.01 -4.68 -11.82
C PRO A 40 7.88 -5.61 -10.96
N GLU A 41 8.55 -6.56 -11.61
CA GLU A 41 9.61 -7.33 -10.96
C GLU A 41 10.77 -6.39 -10.58
N VAL A 42 11.40 -6.67 -9.44
CA VAL A 42 12.58 -5.97 -8.93
C VAL A 42 13.68 -6.99 -8.67
N HIS A 43 14.91 -6.53 -8.44
CA HIS A 43 16.05 -7.42 -8.28
C HIS A 43 15.89 -8.36 -7.07
N GLU A 44 15.50 -7.81 -5.91
CA GLU A 44 15.28 -8.60 -4.70
C GLU A 44 14.19 -8.00 -3.83
N VAL A 45 13.44 -8.86 -3.14
CA VAL A 45 12.48 -8.48 -2.11
C VAL A 45 12.71 -9.34 -0.87
N MET A 46 12.90 -8.68 0.27
CA MET A 46 13.10 -9.36 1.55
C MET A 46 12.15 -8.80 2.61
N ASP A 47 11.48 -9.71 3.32
CA ASP A 47 10.72 -9.40 4.53
C ASP A 47 11.59 -9.62 5.77
N MET A 48 11.56 -8.66 6.70
CA MET A 48 12.22 -8.75 7.99
C MET A 48 11.46 -8.00 9.09
N GLU A 49 11.94 -8.11 10.32
CA GLU A 49 11.39 -7.38 11.46
C GLU A 49 12.45 -6.42 12.02
N ALA A 50 12.09 -5.14 12.12
CA ALA A 50 12.89 -4.13 12.81
C ALA A 50 12.51 -4.06 14.29
N ALA A 51 13.45 -3.71 15.16
CA ALA A 51 13.14 -3.47 16.57
C ALA A 51 12.31 -2.19 16.74
N GLY A 52 11.17 -2.28 17.43
CA GLY A 52 10.30 -1.16 17.77
C GLY A 52 10.04 -1.04 19.27
N PRO A 53 9.51 0.11 19.73
CA PRO A 53 9.29 0.38 21.16
C PRO A 53 8.23 -0.54 21.81
N ASP A 54 7.25 -1.00 21.03
CA ASP A 54 6.16 -1.87 21.49
C ASP A 54 6.26 -3.30 20.92
N GLY A 55 7.43 -3.67 20.38
CA GLY A 55 7.70 -4.95 19.76
C GLY A 55 8.24 -4.84 18.33
N PRO A 56 8.45 -5.99 17.66
CA PRO A 56 8.97 -6.03 16.29
C PRO A 56 8.02 -5.35 15.29
N ILE A 57 8.58 -4.61 14.33
CA ILE A 57 7.87 -3.93 13.26
C ILE A 57 8.17 -4.65 11.94
N PRO A 58 7.17 -5.21 11.25
CA PRO A 58 7.37 -5.81 9.93
C PRO A 58 7.80 -4.77 8.90
N VAL A 59 8.83 -5.10 8.13
CA VAL A 59 9.37 -4.28 7.03
C VAL A 59 9.61 -5.18 5.82
N ARG A 60 9.28 -4.66 4.63
CA ARG A 60 9.69 -5.23 3.35
C ARG A 60 10.66 -4.27 2.70
N ILE A 61 11.78 -4.78 2.26
CA ILE A 61 12.80 -4.03 1.56
C ILE A 61 12.83 -4.52 0.11
N TYR A 62 12.95 -3.56 -0.81
CA TYR A 62 13.00 -3.80 -2.24
C TYR A 62 14.35 -3.29 -2.75
N TRP A 63 15.14 -4.17 -3.35
CA TRP A 63 16.36 -3.78 -4.03
C TRP A 63 16.08 -3.65 -5.52
N PRO A 64 16.37 -2.48 -6.13
CA PRO A 64 16.19 -2.30 -7.57
C PRO A 64 17.30 -2.97 -8.40
N SER A 65 18.49 -3.17 -7.83
CA SER A 65 19.66 -3.82 -8.47
C SER A 65 20.59 -4.42 -7.41
N ASP A 66 21.67 -5.09 -7.85
CA ASP A 66 22.77 -5.63 -7.03
C ASP A 66 23.92 -4.62 -6.81
N GLU A 67 23.72 -3.36 -7.17
CA GLU A 67 24.72 -2.31 -6.95
C GLU A 67 24.96 -2.04 -5.47
N ALA A 68 26.21 -1.69 -5.13
CA ALA A 68 26.57 -1.29 -3.78
C ALA A 68 26.19 0.18 -3.50
N ASP A 69 26.01 0.52 -2.21
CA ASP A 69 25.80 1.88 -1.72
C ASP A 69 24.61 2.65 -2.34
N LEU A 70 23.53 1.92 -2.65
CA LEU A 70 22.28 2.52 -3.13
C LEU A 70 21.67 3.48 -2.07
N PRO A 71 21.07 4.60 -2.50
CA PRO A 71 20.29 5.45 -1.60
C PRO A 71 19.03 4.70 -1.14
N ALA A 72 18.63 4.93 0.12
CA ALA A 72 17.45 4.30 0.69
C ALA A 72 16.26 5.26 0.80
N LEU A 73 15.06 4.77 0.47
CA LEU A 73 13.79 5.42 0.77
C LEU A 73 13.05 4.61 1.83
N VAL A 74 12.75 5.25 2.97
CA VAL A 74 11.82 4.67 3.95
C VAL A 74 10.41 5.16 3.63
N TRP A 75 9.55 4.24 3.22
CA TRP A 75 8.19 4.56 2.80
C TRP A 75 7.15 4.04 3.80
N TYR A 76 6.14 4.85 4.08
CA TYR A 76 5.04 4.51 4.98
C TYR A 76 3.72 4.54 4.21
N HIS A 77 2.89 3.50 4.36
CA HIS A 77 1.63 3.42 3.62
C HIS A 77 0.58 4.40 4.13
N GLY A 78 -0.28 4.83 3.22
CA GLY A 78 -1.48 5.60 3.54
C GLY A 78 -2.56 4.76 4.22
N GLY A 79 -3.72 5.37 4.45
CA GLY A 79 -4.86 4.70 5.11
C GLY A 79 -5.25 5.29 6.47
N GLY A 80 -4.81 6.52 6.74
CA GLY A 80 -5.28 7.31 7.90
C GLY A 80 -5.02 6.62 9.24
N TRP A 81 -3.90 5.92 9.37
CA TRP A 81 -3.50 5.18 10.59
C TRP A 81 -4.48 4.08 11.02
N THR A 82 -5.42 3.71 10.15
CA THR A 82 -6.50 2.78 10.48
C THR A 82 -6.52 1.58 9.55
N ILE A 83 -6.37 1.81 8.24
CA ILE A 83 -6.38 0.79 7.19
C ILE A 83 -5.05 0.82 6.40
N GLY A 84 -4.90 -0.15 5.49
CA GLY A 84 -3.68 -0.32 4.70
C GLY A 84 -2.85 -1.50 5.18
N SER A 85 -1.90 -1.91 4.34
CA SER A 85 -1.01 -3.04 4.60
C SER A 85 0.13 -3.01 3.59
N ILE A 86 1.20 -3.75 3.86
CA ILE A 86 2.37 -3.83 2.98
C ILE A 86 2.01 -4.40 1.61
N GLU A 87 1.03 -5.30 1.55
CA GLU A 87 0.51 -5.89 0.31
C GLU A 87 -0.26 -4.87 -0.54
N GLY A 88 -0.95 -3.93 0.10
CA GLY A 88 -1.66 -2.84 -0.60
C GLY A 88 -0.69 -1.81 -1.20
N ALA A 89 0.52 -1.71 -0.64
CA ALA A 89 1.55 -0.80 -1.08
C ALA A 89 2.57 -1.42 -2.04
N ASP A 90 2.65 -2.75 -2.10
CA ASP A 90 3.72 -3.50 -2.78
C ASP A 90 3.94 -3.04 -4.22
N ALA A 91 2.86 -2.93 -5.00
CA ALA A 91 2.94 -2.51 -6.39
C ALA A 91 3.40 -1.06 -6.59
N THR A 92 3.22 -0.20 -5.59
CA THR A 92 3.74 1.18 -5.61
C THR A 92 5.21 1.17 -5.22
N CYS A 93 5.58 0.49 -4.14
CA CYS A 93 6.97 0.40 -3.70
C CYS A 93 7.90 -0.20 -4.76
N ARG A 94 7.45 -1.20 -5.53
CA ARG A 94 8.21 -1.77 -6.65
C ARG A 94 8.43 -0.81 -7.83
N ARG A 95 7.61 0.23 -7.96
CA ARG A 95 7.70 1.23 -9.06
C ARG A 95 8.54 2.45 -8.70
N LEU A 96 8.82 2.66 -7.41
CA LEU A 96 9.68 3.75 -6.92
C LEU A 96 11.13 3.43 -7.22
#